data_AF-A0A7W9GAN2-F1
#
_entry.id   AF-A0A7W9GAN2-F1
#
_cell.length_a   1.000
_cell.length_b   1.000
_cell.length_c   1.000
_cell.angle_alpha   90.00
_cell.angle_beta   90.00
_cell.angle_gamma   90.00
#
_symmetry.space_group_name_H-M   'P 1'
#
loop_
_entity.id
_entity.type
_entity.pdbx_description
1 polymer ?
#
loop_
_entity_poly.entity_id
_entity_poly.type
_entity_poly.pdbx_seq_one_letter_code
_entity_poly.pdbx_strand_id
1 'polypeptide(L)'
;MELRTRVSDGDRDMVVQRLQQAFADGRLGSAEMEERLERALTATSRGDLVAVTADLPELPDETVELSSTGGRIRRAGDWQVPRRLRIESEYGQVRLDLSRAVLAHAEIEIDLRLGYGSATIVLPRGATANADGVRTEWGRVTSEAPGRPRPGAPHVLVTGTLPYGRLRIRLSRRWRGR
;
A
#
# COMPACT_ATOMS: atom_id res chain seq x y z
N MET A 1 7.84 7.97 -14.87
CA MET A 1 9.30 8.22 -14.95
C MET A 1 9.94 7.82 -13.61
N GLU A 2 9.90 6.53 -13.23
CA GLU A 2 10.38 6.03 -11.92
C GLU A 2 11.13 4.68 -12.01
N LEU A 3 11.65 4.31 -13.20
CA LEU A 3 12.29 3.00 -13.42
C LEU A 3 13.71 2.88 -12.84
N ARG A 4 14.32 4.00 -12.40
CA ARG A 4 15.68 4.05 -11.85
C ARG A 4 15.74 3.94 -10.31
N THR A 5 14.61 3.75 -9.65
CA THR A 5 14.55 3.60 -8.19
C THR A 5 15.14 2.26 -7.76
N ARG A 6 15.99 2.26 -6.72
CA ARG A 6 16.54 1.01 -6.15
C ARG A 6 15.43 0.15 -5.55
N VAL A 7 15.57 -1.15 -5.76
CA VAL A 7 14.63 -2.18 -5.32
C VAL A 7 14.99 -2.65 -3.91
N SER A 8 13.97 -2.80 -3.07
CA SER A 8 14.09 -3.38 -1.73
C SER A 8 13.96 -4.92 -1.77
N ASP A 9 14.36 -5.61 -0.69
CA ASP A 9 14.18 -7.07 -0.61
C ASP A 9 12.70 -7.47 -0.70
N GLY A 10 11.80 -6.69 -0.11
CA GLY A 10 10.36 -6.93 -0.21
C GLY A 10 9.78 -6.75 -1.62
N ASP A 11 10.43 -5.96 -2.49
CA ASP A 11 10.06 -5.87 -3.89
C ASP A 11 10.52 -7.12 -4.67
N ARG A 12 11.68 -7.70 -4.33
CA ARG A 12 12.16 -8.96 -4.93
C ARG A 12 11.30 -10.14 -4.53
N ASP A 13 11.00 -10.27 -3.23
CA ASP A 13 10.16 -11.34 -2.70
C ASP A 13 8.77 -11.37 -3.37
N MET A 14 8.22 -10.19 -3.69
CA MET A 14 6.94 -10.07 -4.39
C MET A 14 7.01 -10.58 -5.84
N VAL A 15 8.07 -10.23 -6.58
CA VAL A 15 8.26 -10.77 -7.93
C VAL A 15 8.45 -12.29 -7.87
N VAL A 16 9.17 -12.80 -6.87
CA VAL A 16 9.30 -14.25 -6.65
C VAL A 16 7.94 -14.91 -6.44
N GLN A 17 7.07 -14.36 -5.58
CA GLN A 17 5.70 -14.87 -5.37
C GLN A 17 4.87 -14.85 -6.66
N ARG A 18 4.98 -13.79 -7.45
CA ARG A 18 4.27 -13.67 -8.74
C ARG A 18 4.74 -14.71 -9.76
N LEU A 19 6.06 -14.96 -9.83
CA LEU A 19 6.62 -16.02 -10.68
C LEU A 19 6.15 -17.41 -10.22
N GLN A 20 6.16 -17.68 -8.92
CA GLN A 20 5.65 -18.94 -8.35
C GLN A 20 4.18 -19.19 -8.69
N GLN A 21 3.33 -18.16 -8.60
CA GLN A 21 1.93 -18.27 -8.97
C GLN A 21 1.75 -18.51 -10.48
N ALA A 22 2.48 -17.78 -11.33
CA ALA A 22 2.42 -17.98 -12.77
C ALA A 22 2.89 -19.37 -13.21
N PHE A 23 3.87 -19.95 -12.50
CA PHE A 23 4.27 -21.35 -12.69
C PHE A 23 3.18 -22.32 -12.24
N ALA A 24 2.56 -22.10 -11.07
CA ALA A 24 1.45 -22.91 -10.58
C ALA A 24 0.24 -22.88 -11.54
N ASP A 25 0.00 -21.73 -12.17
CA ASP A 25 -1.05 -21.54 -13.18
C ASP A 25 -0.68 -22.08 -14.58
N GLY A 26 0.52 -22.68 -14.73
CA GLY A 26 1.01 -23.27 -15.97
C GLY A 26 1.39 -22.26 -17.06
N ARG A 27 1.52 -20.97 -16.72
CA ARG A 27 1.91 -19.89 -17.65
C ARG A 27 3.41 -19.77 -17.84
N LEU A 28 4.19 -20.29 -16.90
CA LEU A 28 5.65 -20.39 -16.98
C LEU A 28 6.07 -21.86 -16.97
N GLY A 29 7.05 -22.21 -17.79
CA GLY A 29 7.74 -23.50 -17.68
C GLY A 29 8.80 -23.50 -16.57
N SER A 30 9.31 -24.68 -16.17
CA SER A 30 10.31 -24.79 -15.09
C SER A 30 11.60 -24.05 -15.39
N ALA A 31 12.11 -24.15 -16.62
CA ALA A 31 13.34 -23.45 -17.02
C ALA A 31 13.15 -21.92 -17.03
N GLU A 32 11.97 -21.45 -17.45
CA GLU A 32 11.64 -20.04 -17.49
C GLU A 32 11.41 -19.46 -16.09
N MET A 33 10.80 -20.25 -15.20
CA MET A 33 10.67 -19.96 -13.77
C MET A 33 12.05 -19.73 -13.14
N GLU A 34 12.98 -20.67 -13.32
CA GLU A 34 14.34 -20.57 -12.77
C GLU A 34 15.10 -19.33 -13.28
N GLU A 35 15.08 -19.09 -14.59
CA GLU A 35 15.74 -17.92 -15.21
C GLU A 35 15.16 -16.60 -14.67
N ARG A 36 13.83 -16.48 -14.61
CA ARG A 36 13.17 -15.28 -14.13
C ARG A 36 13.39 -15.06 -12.63
N LEU A 37 13.49 -16.14 -11.84
CA LEU A 37 13.72 -16.07 -10.39
C LEU A 37 15.13 -15.54 -10.08
N GLU A 38 16.14 -16.02 -10.80
CA GLU A 38 17.52 -15.52 -10.68
C GLU A 38 17.61 -14.02 -11.04
N ARG A 39 16.96 -13.62 -12.14
CA ARG A 39 16.89 -12.21 -12.57
C ARG A 39 16.17 -11.33 -11.55
N ALA A 40 15.10 -11.82 -10.93
CA ALA A 40 14.38 -11.10 -9.89
C ALA A 40 15.22 -10.91 -8.61
N LEU A 41 15.92 -11.96 -8.16
CA LEU A 41 16.75 -11.92 -6.95
C LEU A 41 17.99 -11.04 -7.11
N THR A 42 18.52 -10.92 -8.33
CA THR A 42 19.70 -10.10 -8.65
C THR A 42 19.34 -8.66 -9.09
N ALA A 43 18.05 -8.35 -9.26
CA ALA A 43 17.58 -7.04 -9.69
C ALA A 43 18.01 -5.93 -8.73
N THR A 44 18.48 -4.81 -9.27
CA THR A 44 18.89 -3.64 -8.46
C THR A 44 18.00 -2.43 -8.67
N SER A 45 17.23 -2.41 -9.77
CA SER A 45 16.33 -1.32 -10.13
C SER A 45 14.90 -1.80 -10.37
N ARG A 46 13.94 -0.89 -10.17
CA ARG A 46 12.52 -1.22 -10.33
C ARG A 46 12.17 -1.56 -11.78
N GLY A 47 12.90 -0.97 -12.74
CA GLY A 47 12.80 -1.34 -14.15
C GLY A 47 13.14 -2.81 -14.40
N ASP A 48 14.14 -3.36 -13.71
CA ASP A 48 14.55 -4.76 -13.87
C ASP A 48 13.43 -5.71 -13.42
N LEU A 49 12.81 -5.42 -12.26
CA LEU A 49 11.69 -6.21 -11.75
C LEU A 49 10.46 -6.15 -12.66
N VAL A 50 10.12 -4.95 -13.15
CA VAL A 50 8.99 -4.76 -14.08
C VAL A 50 9.22 -5.55 -15.37
N ALA A 51 10.45 -5.58 -15.89
CA ALA A 51 10.79 -6.32 -17.09
C ALA A 51 10.65 -7.85 -16.92
N VAL A 52 10.92 -8.38 -15.72
CA VAL A 52 10.81 -9.82 -15.42
C VAL A 52 9.35 -10.31 -15.39
N THR A 53 8.41 -9.41 -15.08
CA THR A 53 6.98 -9.75 -14.90
C THR A 53 6.06 -9.07 -15.92
N ALA A 54 6.58 -8.47 -16.98
CA ALA A 54 5.84 -7.58 -17.88
C ALA A 54 4.67 -8.28 -18.60
N ASP A 55 4.80 -9.57 -18.85
CA ASP A 55 3.86 -10.44 -19.56
C ASP A 55 2.96 -11.27 -18.63
N LEU A 56 3.16 -11.16 -17.31
CA LEU A 56 2.36 -11.86 -16.31
C LEU A 56 1.19 -10.98 -15.84
N PRO A 57 0.03 -11.54 -15.46
CA PRO A 57 -1.03 -10.77 -14.81
C PRO A 57 -0.53 -10.16 -13.49
N GLU A 58 -0.97 -8.94 -13.15
CA GLU A 58 -0.76 -8.37 -11.81
C GLU A 58 -1.54 -9.20 -10.79
N LEU A 59 -0.92 -9.49 -9.65
CA LEU A 59 -1.63 -10.18 -8.58
C LEU A 59 -2.71 -9.22 -8.04
N PRO A 60 -3.98 -9.66 -7.92
CA PRO A 60 -5.07 -8.80 -7.44
C PRO A 60 -4.90 -8.26 -6.00
N ASP A 61 -3.88 -8.71 -5.27
CA ASP A 61 -3.48 -8.21 -3.93
C ASP A 61 -2.46 -7.05 -3.95
N GLU A 62 -1.94 -6.69 -5.14
CA GLU A 62 -0.77 -5.82 -5.23
C GLU A 62 -1.14 -4.33 -5.22
N THR A 63 -2.21 -3.94 -5.93
CA THR A 63 -2.74 -2.57 -5.96
C THR A 63 -4.26 -2.56 -6.07
N VAL A 64 -4.94 -1.87 -5.15
CA VAL A 64 -6.37 -1.57 -5.27
C VAL A 64 -6.55 -0.08 -5.47
N GLU A 65 -7.35 0.30 -6.47
CA GLU A 65 -7.72 1.69 -6.75
C GLU A 65 -9.18 1.95 -6.35
N LEU A 66 -9.40 3.00 -5.55
CA LEU A 66 -10.72 3.46 -5.14
C LEU A 66 -10.91 4.90 -5.59
N SER A 67 -11.84 5.15 -6.50
CA SER A 67 -12.14 6.51 -6.98
C SER A 67 -13.57 6.93 -6.68
N SER A 68 -13.77 8.22 -6.39
CA SER A 68 -15.09 8.81 -6.20
C SER A 68 -15.05 10.31 -6.42
N THR A 69 -15.86 10.84 -7.34
CA THR A 69 -15.96 12.30 -7.58
C THR A 69 -16.50 13.02 -6.34
N GLY A 70 -17.53 12.45 -5.70
CA GLY A 70 -18.07 12.98 -4.45
C GLY A 70 -18.69 11.89 -3.58
N GLY A 71 -18.72 12.11 -2.26
CA GLY A 71 -19.31 11.18 -1.31
C GLY A 71 -18.30 10.54 -0.34
N ARG A 72 -18.61 9.34 0.17
CA ARG A 72 -17.82 8.70 1.23
C ARG A 72 -17.25 7.36 0.79
N ILE A 73 -15.93 7.28 0.69
CA ILE A 73 -15.20 6.01 0.56
C ILE A 73 -14.96 5.46 1.97
N ARG A 74 -15.52 4.28 2.27
CA ARG A 74 -15.32 3.60 3.55
C ARG A 74 -14.82 2.17 3.33
N ARG A 75 -13.75 1.81 4.03
CA ARG A 75 -13.26 0.42 4.19
C ARG A 75 -13.11 0.12 5.67
N ALA A 76 -13.67 -1.00 6.11
CA ALA A 76 -13.69 -1.44 7.50
C ALA A 76 -13.99 -2.95 7.56
N GLY A 77 -13.71 -3.57 8.70
CA GLY A 77 -13.93 -5.01 8.90
C GLY A 77 -12.65 -5.81 8.71
N ASP A 78 -12.82 -7.11 8.49
CA ASP A 78 -11.81 -8.15 8.23
C ASP A 78 -11.32 -8.17 6.78
N TRP A 79 -11.43 -7.04 6.08
CA TRP A 79 -10.92 -6.93 4.72
C TRP A 79 -9.40 -7.08 4.69
N GLN A 80 -8.90 -7.74 3.65
CA GLN A 80 -7.46 -7.86 3.40
C GLN A 80 -6.95 -6.54 2.80
N VAL A 81 -5.99 -5.91 3.50
CA VAL A 81 -5.40 -4.66 3.03
C VAL A 81 -4.35 -4.99 1.98
N PRO A 82 -4.49 -4.50 0.74
CA PRO A 82 -3.50 -4.73 -0.30
C PRO A 82 -2.19 -4.03 0.06
N ARG A 83 -1.10 -4.46 -0.58
CA ARG A 83 0.21 -3.81 -0.38
C ARG A 83 0.18 -2.33 -0.81
N ARG A 84 -0.53 -2.01 -1.89
CA ARG A 84 -0.71 -0.63 -2.38
C ARG A 84 -2.20 -0.31 -2.48
N LEU A 85 -2.58 0.83 -1.92
CA LEU A 85 -3.95 1.34 -2.00
C LEU A 85 -3.92 2.76 -2.54
N ARG A 86 -4.46 2.97 -3.73
CA ARG A 86 -4.63 4.31 -4.30
C ARG A 86 -6.06 4.78 -4.11
N ILE A 87 -6.22 5.99 -3.59
CA ILE A 87 -7.54 6.59 -3.38
C ILE A 87 -7.58 7.97 -4.00
N GLU A 88 -8.51 8.14 -4.94
CA GLU A 88 -8.71 9.40 -5.64
C GLU A 88 -10.11 9.95 -5.36
N SER A 89 -10.19 11.19 -4.91
CA SER A 89 -11.49 11.84 -4.70
C SER A 89 -11.45 13.35 -4.85
N GLU A 90 -12.39 13.91 -5.60
CA GLU A 90 -12.44 15.36 -5.83
C GLU A 90 -13.12 16.11 -4.66
N TYR A 91 -14.27 15.61 -4.19
CA TYR A 91 -15.06 16.20 -3.10
C TYR A 91 -15.53 15.12 -2.11
N GLY A 92 -14.65 14.58 -1.28
CA GLY A 92 -14.96 13.32 -0.58
C GLY A 92 -14.41 13.15 0.84
N GLN A 93 -15.04 12.23 1.56
CA GLN A 93 -14.53 11.72 2.83
C GLN A 93 -14.04 10.28 2.67
N VAL A 94 -12.76 10.07 2.96
CA VAL A 94 -12.13 8.76 2.98
C VAL A 94 -12.02 8.31 4.43
N ARG A 95 -12.53 7.12 4.74
CA ARG A 95 -12.36 6.48 6.04
C ARG A 95 -11.88 5.05 5.89
N LEU A 96 -10.62 4.83 6.23
CA LEU A 96 -10.00 3.52 6.28
C LEU A 96 -9.90 3.07 7.74
N ASP A 97 -10.62 2.02 8.08
CA ASP A 97 -10.54 1.37 9.39
C ASP A 97 -9.77 0.06 9.26
N LEU A 98 -8.48 0.12 9.57
CA LEU A 98 -7.57 -1.02 9.56
C LEU A 98 -7.53 -1.73 10.91
N SER A 99 -8.36 -1.33 11.88
CA SER A 99 -8.29 -1.87 13.25
C SER A 99 -8.67 -3.34 13.36
N ARG A 100 -9.47 -3.84 12.42
CA ARG A 100 -9.88 -5.25 12.27
C ARG A 100 -9.42 -5.86 10.94
N ALA A 101 -8.72 -5.08 10.13
CA ALA A 101 -8.31 -5.52 8.79
C ALA A 101 -7.16 -6.52 8.90
N VAL A 102 -7.03 -7.37 7.88
CA VAL A 102 -5.91 -8.29 7.76
C VAL A 102 -4.79 -7.59 7.01
N LEU A 103 -3.69 -7.27 7.71
CA LEU A 103 -2.50 -6.67 7.12
C LEU A 103 -1.48 -7.77 6.85
N ALA A 104 -1.55 -8.37 5.66
CA ALA A 104 -0.64 -9.44 5.26
C ALA A 104 0.80 -8.94 5.03
N HIS A 105 0.96 -7.64 4.76
CA HIS A 105 2.24 -7.03 4.44
C HIS A 105 2.79 -6.24 5.62
N ALA A 106 4.11 -6.37 5.85
CA ALA A 106 4.83 -5.60 6.86
C ALA A 106 4.87 -4.10 6.52
N GLU A 107 4.87 -3.75 5.23
CA GLU A 107 4.81 -2.39 4.73
C GLU A 107 3.64 -2.24 3.74
N ILE A 108 2.81 -1.22 3.96
CA ILE A 108 1.63 -0.92 3.14
C ILE A 108 1.72 0.54 2.69
N GLU A 109 1.55 0.77 1.39
CA GLU A 109 1.56 2.08 0.77
C GLU A 109 0.13 2.56 0.51
N ILE A 110 -0.21 3.76 0.98
CA ILE A 110 -1.50 4.40 0.73
C ILE A 110 -1.26 5.74 0.02
N ASP A 111 -1.60 5.80 -1.27
CA ASP A 111 -1.52 6.99 -2.12
C ASP A 111 -2.86 7.73 -2.09
N LEU A 112 -2.88 8.93 -1.52
CA LEU A 112 -4.08 9.76 -1.37
C LEU A 112 -4.03 10.96 -2.31
N ARG A 113 -4.95 11.01 -3.27
CA ARG A 113 -5.16 12.18 -4.15
C ARG A 113 -6.54 12.77 -3.90
N LEU A 114 -6.57 13.80 -3.05
CA LEU A 114 -7.82 14.44 -2.65
C LEU A 114 -7.83 15.91 -3.07
N GLY A 115 -8.85 16.36 -3.79
CA GLY A 115 -9.02 17.79 -4.09
C GLY A 115 -9.45 18.56 -2.85
N TYR A 116 -10.73 18.37 -2.50
CA TYR A 116 -11.41 18.92 -1.34
C TYR A 116 -11.93 17.76 -0.49
N GLY A 117 -11.59 17.72 0.80
CA GLY A 117 -12.10 16.64 1.64
C GLY A 117 -11.27 16.27 2.86
N SER A 118 -11.51 15.06 3.36
CA SER A 118 -10.75 14.54 4.49
C SER A 118 -10.52 13.03 4.40
N ALA A 119 -9.34 12.60 4.82
CA ALA A 119 -9.00 11.21 5.03
C ALA A 119 -8.79 10.93 6.52
N THR A 120 -9.43 9.88 7.02
CA THR A 120 -9.16 9.32 8.34
C THR A 120 -8.70 7.88 8.20
N ILE A 121 -7.50 7.59 8.70
CA ILE A 121 -6.93 6.26 8.74
C ILE A 121 -6.84 5.82 10.19
N VAL A 122 -7.48 4.69 10.52
CA VAL A 122 -7.44 4.07 11.84
C VAL A 122 -6.57 2.82 11.74
N LEU A 123 -5.42 2.84 12.39
CA LEU A 123 -4.48 1.73 12.38
C LEU A 123 -4.77 0.74 13.53
N PRO A 124 -4.42 -0.54 13.38
CA PRO A 124 -4.46 -1.47 14.51
C PRO A 124 -3.40 -1.09 15.55
N ARG A 125 -3.50 -1.70 16.73
CA ARG A 125 -2.55 -1.43 17.81
C ARG A 125 -1.17 -1.99 17.44
N GLY A 126 -0.12 -1.26 17.81
CA GLY A 126 1.26 -1.64 17.50
C GLY A 126 1.73 -1.20 16.12
N ALA A 127 0.80 -0.92 15.20
CA ALA A 127 1.12 -0.37 13.90
C ALA A 127 1.81 0.99 13.98
N THR A 128 2.54 1.30 12.93
CA THR A 128 3.28 2.54 12.76
C THR A 128 2.88 3.18 11.44
N ALA A 129 3.02 4.50 11.29
CA ALA A 129 2.72 5.16 10.04
C ALA A 129 3.56 6.40 9.81
N ASN A 130 4.08 6.52 8.59
CA ASN A 130 4.78 7.69 8.09
C ASN A 130 3.86 8.43 7.11
N ALA A 131 3.69 9.74 7.31
CA ALA A 131 2.90 10.61 6.44
C ALA A 131 3.70 11.78 5.84
N ASP A 132 5.03 11.72 5.91
CA ASP A 132 5.94 12.77 5.44
C ASP A 132 5.87 12.93 3.90
N GLY A 133 5.40 11.90 3.20
CA GLY A 133 5.16 11.94 1.75
C GLY A 133 3.88 12.66 1.33
N VAL A 134 3.09 13.18 2.28
CA VAL A 134 1.82 13.87 1.99
C VAL A 134 2.05 15.37 1.85
N ARG A 135 1.54 15.95 0.76
CA ARG A 135 1.62 17.40 0.50
C ARG A 135 0.26 18.07 0.62
N THR A 136 0.22 19.20 1.33
CA THR A 136 -0.98 20.03 1.52
C THR A 136 -0.63 21.50 1.35
N GLU A 137 -1.53 22.30 0.78
CA GLU A 137 -1.35 23.76 0.63
C GLU A 137 -2.09 24.53 1.73
N TRP A 138 -3.39 24.28 1.86
CA TRP A 138 -4.29 24.88 2.86
C TRP A 138 -4.88 23.85 3.83
N GLY A 139 -4.37 22.61 3.73
CA GLY A 139 -4.81 21.46 4.49
C GLY A 139 -4.11 21.29 5.84
N ARG A 140 -4.31 20.10 6.43
CA ARG A 140 -3.58 19.70 7.63
C ARG A 140 -3.35 18.20 7.65
N VAL A 141 -2.12 17.80 7.96
CA VAL A 141 -1.77 16.41 8.26
C VAL A 141 -1.59 16.25 9.77
N THR A 142 -2.22 15.24 10.35
CA THR A 142 -2.07 14.88 11.77
C THR A 142 -1.86 13.38 11.89
N SER A 143 -0.80 12.95 12.58
CA SER A 143 -0.55 11.55 12.88
C SER A 143 -0.33 11.37 14.38
N GLU A 144 -1.14 10.52 14.99
CA GLU A 144 -1.00 10.08 16.40
C GLU A 144 -0.22 8.74 16.48
N ALA A 145 0.16 8.16 15.34
CA ALA A 145 0.89 6.88 15.28
C ALA A 145 2.41 7.11 15.32
N PRO A 146 3.20 6.14 15.83
CA PRO A 146 4.67 6.22 15.73
C PRO A 146 5.11 6.26 14.27
N GLY A 147 6.01 7.19 13.93
CA GLY A 147 6.46 7.44 12.55
C GLY A 147 7.47 6.45 11.98
N ARG A 148 8.19 5.71 12.83
CA ARG A 148 9.27 4.80 12.41
C ARG A 148 8.76 3.35 12.32
N PRO A 149 9.16 2.59 11.29
CA PRO A 149 8.89 1.15 11.22
C PRO A 149 9.39 0.43 12.47
N ARG A 150 8.66 -0.60 12.89
CA ARG A 150 9.04 -1.47 14.01
C ARG A 150 9.07 -2.92 13.53
N PRO A 151 10.09 -3.71 13.88
CA PRO A 151 10.13 -5.13 13.54
C PRO A 151 8.87 -5.85 14.01
N GLY A 152 8.25 -6.63 13.12
CA GLY A 152 7.04 -7.42 13.41
C GLY A 152 5.75 -6.60 13.57
N ALA A 153 5.77 -5.28 13.35
CA ALA A 153 4.57 -4.46 13.35
C ALA A 153 4.31 -3.89 11.95
N PRO A 154 3.04 -3.83 11.50
CA PRO A 154 2.73 -3.25 10.21
C PRO A 154 3.09 -1.75 10.19
N HIS A 155 3.74 -1.34 9.10
CA HIS A 155 4.11 0.03 8.81
C HIS A 155 3.29 0.55 7.62
N VAL A 156 2.63 1.69 7.80
CA VAL A 156 1.84 2.32 6.75
C VAL A 156 2.55 3.57 6.25
N LEU A 157 2.98 3.56 5.00
CA LEU A 157 3.49 4.74 4.30
C LEU A 157 2.33 5.45 3.61
N VAL A 158 2.06 6.69 3.99
CA VAL A 158 1.02 7.51 3.37
C VAL A 158 1.68 8.59 2.52
N THR A 159 1.28 8.65 1.25
CA THR A 159 1.80 9.59 0.25
C THR A 159 0.64 10.31 -0.45
N GLY A 160 0.98 11.32 -1.25
CA GLY A 160 0.04 11.93 -2.19
C GLY A 160 -0.24 13.41 -1.92
N THR A 161 -1.25 13.93 -2.60
CA THR A 161 -1.56 15.36 -2.64
C THR A 161 -2.98 15.61 -2.15
N LEU A 162 -3.09 16.53 -1.18
CA LEU A 162 -4.35 17.02 -0.65
C LEU A 162 -4.31 18.55 -0.48
N PRO A 163 -4.41 19.34 -1.56
CA PRO A 163 -4.25 20.79 -1.52
C PRO A 163 -5.13 21.47 -0.47
N TYR A 164 -6.41 21.09 -0.41
CA TYR A 164 -7.39 21.61 0.55
C TYR A 164 -7.84 20.56 1.57
N GLY A 165 -7.21 19.39 1.57
CA GLY A 165 -7.66 18.24 2.33
C GLY A 165 -7.06 18.13 3.73
N ARG A 166 -7.74 17.38 4.60
CA ARG A 166 -7.20 17.01 5.93
C ARG A 166 -6.89 15.52 5.98
N LEU A 167 -5.70 15.15 6.44
CA LEU A 167 -5.37 13.78 6.81
C LEU A 167 -5.27 13.64 8.33
N ARG A 168 -5.96 12.63 8.87
CA ARG A 168 -5.83 12.20 10.27
C ARG A 168 -5.51 10.72 10.34
N ILE A 169 -4.36 10.39 10.92
CA ILE A 169 -3.94 9.03 11.23
C ILE A 169 -4.00 8.84 12.75
N ARG A 170 -4.66 7.78 13.19
CA ARG A 170 -4.76 7.45 14.61
C ARG A 170 -4.72 5.95 14.85
N LEU A 171 -4.27 5.54 16.03
CA LEU A 171 -4.37 4.16 16.47
C LEU A 171 -5.80 3.83 16.95
N SER A 172 -6.19 2.57 16.87
CA SER A 172 -7.42 2.10 17.48
C SER A 172 -7.34 2.18 19.01
N ARG A 173 -8.36 2.80 19.62
CA ARG A 173 -8.48 2.88 21.09
C ARG A 173 -8.93 1.51 21.62
N ARG A 174 -8.53 1.14 22.85
CA ARG A 174 -9.06 -0.07 23.51
C ARG A 174 -10.59 0.02 23.50
N TRP A 175 -11.26 -0.99 22.96
CA TRP A 175 -12.64 -1.22 23.35
C TRP A 175 -12.61 -1.87 24.73
N ARG A 176 -13.05 -1.15 25.77
CA ARG A 176 -13.43 -1.78 27.04
C ARG A 176 -14.84 -2.33 26.87
N GLY A 177 -14.95 -3.52 26.31
CA GLY A 177 -16.15 -4.34 26.46
C GLY A 177 -16.14 -4.91 27.88
N ARG A 178 -17.18 -4.61 28.63
CA ARG A 178 -17.47 -5.11 29.97
C ARG A 178 -18.09 -6.49 29.87
#